data_AF-A0A662J7V7-F1
#
_entry.id   AF-A0A662J7V7-F1
#
_cell.length_a   1.000
_cell.length_b   1.000
_cell.length_c   1.000
_cell.angle_alpha   90.00
_cell.angle_beta   90.00
_cell.angle_gamma   90.00
#
_symmetry.space_group_name_H-M   'P 1'
#
loop_
_entity.id
_entity.type
_entity.pdbx_description
1 polymer ?
#
loop_
_entity_poly.entity_id
_entity_poly.type
_entity_poly.pdbx_seq_one_letter_code
_entity_poly.pdbx_strand_id
1 'polypeptide(L)'
;ILWFSIWSIEGLARAKMLEILASEMSYSFITTLAVAIEMILAPFIGRFIDHYGPLLGTLFGILLHLITGTTLALSNNPIMLSIAWVIPFSYMLSCSFYIIYGRLTERLADAVGTYNTLVSIIALPASIAASIADYIGRDLAILLLTLISSPSIALLIPTKKLLSQGKRQV
;
A
#
# COMPACT_ATOMS: atom_id res chain seq x y z
N ILE A 1 -4.21 -11.89 1.81
CA ILE A 1 -3.89 -12.30 0.42
C ILE A 1 -4.01 -11.14 -0.56
N LEU A 2 -5.12 -10.39 -0.61
CA LEU A 2 -5.26 -9.32 -1.63
C LEU A 2 -4.58 -7.98 -1.28
N TRP A 3 -4.00 -7.83 -0.08
CA TRP A 3 -3.22 -6.65 0.31
C TRP A 3 -1.95 -6.47 -0.55
N PHE A 4 -1.40 -7.55 -1.09
CA PHE A 4 -0.13 -7.54 -1.83
C PHE A 4 -0.29 -7.32 -3.34
N SER A 5 -1.50 -7.06 -3.83
CA SER A 5 -1.70 -6.54 -5.18
C SER A 5 -1.14 -5.11 -5.33
N ILE A 6 -0.82 -4.39 -4.24
CA ILE A 6 -0.22 -3.05 -4.28
C ILE A 6 1.11 -3.06 -5.07
N TRP A 7 1.96 -4.07 -4.84
CA TRP A 7 3.23 -4.21 -5.57
C TRP A 7 3.03 -4.65 -7.03
N SER A 8 1.97 -5.42 -7.29
CA SER A 8 1.57 -5.80 -8.65
C SER A 8 0.94 -4.62 -9.41
N ILE A 9 0.26 -3.72 -8.71
CA ILE A 9 -0.25 -2.45 -9.23
C ILE A 9 0.90 -1.52 -9.57
N GLU A 10 1.97 -1.49 -8.77
CA GLU A 10 3.14 -0.65 -9.04
C GLU A 10 3.74 -0.91 -10.42
N GLY A 11 3.88 -2.18 -10.82
CA GLY A 11 4.38 -2.53 -12.15
C GLY A 11 3.50 -1.99 -13.28
N LEU A 12 2.18 -2.15 -13.17
CA LEU A 12 1.22 -1.62 -14.15
C LEU A 12 1.19 -0.08 -14.15
N ALA A 13 1.19 0.52 -12.96
CA ALA A 13 1.16 1.96 -12.80
C ALA A 13 2.47 2.62 -13.28
N ARG A 14 3.62 1.97 -13.08
CA ARG A 14 4.90 2.37 -13.67
C ARG A 14 4.84 2.37 -15.20
N ALA A 15 4.31 1.30 -15.80
CA ALA A 15 4.17 1.23 -17.26
C ALA A 15 3.30 2.38 -17.79
N LYS A 16 2.20 2.69 -17.08
CA LYS A 16 1.36 3.85 -17.39
C LYS A 16 2.09 5.18 -17.23
N MET A 17 2.82 5.38 -16.14
CA MET A 17 3.61 6.60 -15.90
C MET A 17 4.62 6.84 -17.01
N LEU A 18 5.36 5.80 -17.43
CA LEU A 18 6.32 5.91 -18.52
C LEU A 18 5.66 6.27 -19.85
N GLU A 19 4.49 5.70 -20.14
CA GLU A 19 3.73 6.02 -21.34
C GLU A 19 3.25 7.48 -21.36
N ILE A 20 2.68 7.97 -20.25
CA ILE A 20 2.07 9.29 -20.20
C ILE A 20 3.11 10.40 -20.06
N LEU A 21 4.18 10.15 -19.31
CA LEU A 21 5.28 11.11 -19.19
C LEU A 21 6.18 11.14 -20.43
N ALA A 22 6.15 10.06 -21.23
CA ALA A 22 6.97 9.89 -22.44
C ALA A 22 8.47 10.18 -22.22
N SER A 23 8.96 9.99 -20.99
CA SER A 23 10.32 10.34 -20.58
C SER A 23 10.75 9.53 -19.36
N GLU A 24 11.76 8.69 -19.53
CA GLU A 24 12.38 7.94 -18.44
C GLU A 24 12.99 8.89 -17.40
N MET A 25 13.61 9.99 -17.84
CA MET A 25 14.20 10.98 -16.96
C MET A 25 13.16 11.62 -16.03
N SER A 26 11.99 11.98 -16.58
CA SER A 26 10.88 12.55 -15.81
C SER A 26 10.34 11.54 -14.80
N TYR A 27 10.16 10.28 -15.22
CA TYR A 27 9.73 9.21 -14.32
C TYR A 27 10.73 8.96 -13.18
N SER A 28 12.03 8.90 -13.49
CA SER A 28 13.09 8.74 -12.49
C SER A 28 13.13 9.91 -11.51
N PHE A 29 12.95 11.14 -11.99
CA PHE A 29 12.87 12.33 -11.13
C PHE A 29 11.66 12.25 -10.19
N ILE A 30 10.47 11.96 -10.71
CA ILE A 30 9.24 11.83 -9.91
C ILE A 30 9.35 10.69 -8.89
N THR A 31 9.96 9.57 -9.27
CA THR A 31 10.19 8.44 -8.35
C THR A 31 11.19 8.81 -7.25
N THR A 32 12.26 9.53 -7.60
CA THR A 32 13.22 10.06 -6.61
C THR A 32 12.53 11.02 -5.65
N LEU A 33 11.66 11.90 -6.16
CA LEU A 33 10.86 12.81 -5.36
C LEU A 33 9.90 12.05 -4.42
N ALA A 34 9.26 10.99 -4.90
CA ALA A 34 8.40 10.13 -4.08
C ALA A 34 9.16 9.53 -2.89
N VAL A 35 10.36 8.97 -3.14
CA VAL A 35 11.23 8.42 -2.08
C VAL A 35 11.66 9.52 -1.09
N ALA A 36 12.06 10.69 -1.58
CA ALA A 36 12.46 11.80 -0.71
C ALA A 36 11.30 12.29 0.17
N ILE A 37 10.09 12.41 -0.40
CA ILE A 37 8.87 12.78 0.34
C ILE A 37 8.54 11.71 1.38
N GLU A 38 8.64 10.42 1.03
CA GLU A 38 8.44 9.33 1.99
C GLU A 38 9.42 9.46 3.17
N MET A 39 10.72 9.67 2.92
CA MET A 39 11.73 9.84 3.97
C MET A 39 11.44 11.05 4.88
N ILE A 40 11.01 12.17 4.30
CA ILE A 40 10.64 13.38 5.06
C ILE A 40 9.39 13.13 5.90
N LEU A 41 8.39 12.43 5.36
CA LEU A 41 7.11 12.18 6.02
C LEU A 41 7.16 11.00 7.00
N ALA A 42 8.09 10.08 6.86
CA ALA A 42 8.26 8.90 7.71
C ALA A 42 8.15 9.19 9.23
N PRO A 43 8.90 10.14 9.82
CA PRO A 43 8.78 10.43 11.26
C PRO A 43 7.39 10.99 11.64
N PHE A 44 6.73 11.72 10.75
CA PHE A 44 5.38 12.25 11.01
C PHE A 44 4.33 11.13 10.95
N ILE A 45 4.46 10.23 9.96
CA ILE A 45 3.61 9.05 9.83
C ILE A 45 3.75 8.15 11.06
N GLY A 46 4.99 7.91 11.53
CA GLY A 46 5.24 7.15 12.76
C GLY A 46 4.55 7.77 13.97
N ARG A 47 4.77 9.07 14.22
CA ARG A 47 4.12 9.80 15.34
C ARG A 47 2.60 9.79 15.24
N PHE A 48 2.05 9.91 14.03
CA PHE A 48 0.61 9.83 13.80
C PHE A 48 0.07 8.46 14.23
N ILE A 49 0.73 7.38 13.82
CA ILE A 49 0.31 6.02 14.16
C ILE A 49 0.46 5.75 15.66
N ASP A 50 1.53 6.24 16.28
CA ASP A 50 1.74 6.09 17.72
C ASP A 50 0.65 6.83 18.53
N HIS A 51 0.26 8.02 18.10
CA HIS A 51 -0.73 8.86 18.78
C HIS A 51 -2.17 8.37 18.58
N TYR A 52 -2.57 8.10 17.33
CA TYR A 52 -3.94 7.74 16.97
C TYR A 52 -4.19 6.23 16.95
N GLY A 53 -3.11 5.44 17.04
CA GLY A 53 -3.15 3.99 16.96
C GLY A 53 -3.09 3.46 15.53
N PRO A 54 -2.64 2.20 15.37
CA PRO A 54 -2.39 1.61 14.05
C PRO A 54 -3.66 1.40 13.22
N LEU A 55 -4.82 1.27 13.87
CA LEU A 55 -6.10 1.13 13.20
C LEU A 55 -6.46 2.36 12.36
N LEU A 56 -6.31 3.57 12.93
CA LEU A 56 -6.57 4.80 12.20
C LEU A 56 -5.55 4.99 11.08
N GLY A 57 -4.27 4.65 11.32
CA GLY A 57 -3.26 4.61 10.26
C GLY A 57 -3.61 3.66 9.11
N THR A 58 -4.16 2.47 9.41
CA THR A 58 -4.62 1.54 8.37
C THR A 58 -5.77 2.14 7.56
N LEU A 59 -6.77 2.74 8.21
CA LEU A 59 -7.91 3.34 7.52
C LEU A 59 -7.50 4.52 6.62
N PHE A 60 -6.65 5.42 7.12
CA PHE A 60 -6.11 6.52 6.31
C PHE A 60 -5.27 6.01 5.15
N GLY A 61 -4.44 4.99 5.40
CA GLY A 61 -3.68 4.33 4.37
C GLY A 61 -4.56 3.73 3.26
N ILE A 62 -5.65 3.02 3.60
CA ILE A 62 -6.60 2.47 2.63
C ILE A 62 -7.21 3.60 1.80
N LEU A 63 -7.60 4.69 2.45
CA LEU A 63 -8.17 5.85 1.77
C LEU A 63 -7.17 6.45 0.77
N LEU A 64 -5.93 6.64 1.18
CA LEU A 64 -4.87 7.15 0.30
C LEU A 64 -4.56 6.18 -0.84
N HIS A 65 -4.55 4.87 -0.59
CA HIS A 65 -4.41 3.82 -1.61
C HIS A 65 -5.54 3.90 -2.65
N LEU A 66 -6.79 4.02 -2.20
CA LEU A 66 -7.95 4.17 -3.07
C LEU A 66 -7.85 5.43 -3.94
N ILE A 67 -7.53 6.58 -3.33
CA ILE A 67 -7.40 7.85 -4.06
C ILE A 67 -6.27 7.75 -5.08
N THR A 68 -5.11 7.24 -4.67
CA THR A 68 -3.92 7.12 -5.51
C THR A 68 -4.15 6.14 -6.66
N GLY A 69 -4.59 4.93 -6.36
CA GLY A 69 -4.83 3.89 -7.38
C GLY A 69 -5.95 4.26 -8.34
N THR A 70 -7.02 4.91 -7.88
CA THR A 70 -8.10 5.40 -8.75
C THR A 70 -7.60 6.53 -9.66
N THR A 71 -6.80 7.45 -9.12
CA THR A 71 -6.20 8.53 -9.93
C THR A 71 -5.26 7.96 -10.99
N LEU A 72 -4.41 7.00 -10.62
CA LEU A 72 -3.52 6.29 -11.54
C LEU A 72 -4.31 5.55 -12.61
N ALA A 73 -5.43 4.89 -12.25
CA ALA A 73 -6.26 4.20 -13.22
C ALA A 73 -6.98 5.15 -14.20
N LEU A 74 -7.60 6.22 -13.70
CA LEU A 74 -8.56 7.02 -14.48
C LEU A 74 -7.99 8.29 -15.10
N SER A 75 -6.85 8.79 -14.61
CA SER A 75 -6.25 10.03 -15.13
C SER A 75 -5.25 9.75 -16.23
N ASN A 76 -5.23 10.62 -17.24
CA ASN A 76 -4.17 10.72 -18.23
C ASN A 76 -3.41 12.07 -18.13
N ASN A 77 -3.69 12.87 -17.11
CA ASN A 77 -3.01 14.14 -16.89
C ASN A 77 -1.67 13.87 -16.18
N PRO A 78 -0.52 14.24 -16.80
CA PRO A 78 0.80 13.93 -16.24
C PRO A 78 1.03 14.58 -14.87
N ILE A 79 0.46 15.75 -14.61
CA ILE A 79 0.58 16.44 -13.32
C ILE A 79 -0.19 15.68 -12.24
N MET A 80 -1.44 15.30 -12.52
CA MET A 80 -2.24 14.53 -11.55
C MET A 80 -1.61 13.19 -11.21
N LEU A 81 -1.06 12.49 -12.20
CA LEU A 81 -0.37 11.22 -11.99
C LEU A 81 0.91 11.41 -11.18
N SER A 82 1.67 12.47 -11.44
CA SER A 82 2.86 12.81 -10.66
C SER A 82 2.53 13.09 -9.19
N ILE A 83 1.43 13.82 -8.92
CA ILE A 83 0.94 14.07 -7.56
C ILE A 83 0.52 12.77 -6.88
N ALA A 84 -0.22 11.90 -7.58
CA ALA A 84 -0.64 10.61 -7.04
C ALA A 84 0.56 9.72 -6.72
N TRP A 85 1.57 9.70 -7.60
CA TRP A 85 2.76 8.85 -7.46
C TRP A 85 3.60 9.15 -6.21
N VAL A 86 3.59 10.39 -5.73
CA VAL A 86 4.39 10.81 -4.56
C VAL A 86 3.69 10.59 -3.22
N ILE A 87 2.45 10.10 -3.20
CA ILE A 87 1.71 9.87 -1.95
C ILE A 87 2.25 8.60 -1.26
N PRO A 88 2.81 8.68 -0.04
CA PRO A 88 3.46 7.55 0.63
C PRO A 88 2.44 6.66 1.39
N PHE A 89 1.37 6.25 0.70
CA PHE A 89 0.32 5.44 1.34
C PHE A 89 0.84 4.06 1.77
N SER A 90 1.74 3.46 0.98
CA SER A 90 2.37 2.16 1.25
C SER A 90 3.11 2.17 2.58
N TYR A 91 3.92 3.21 2.82
CA TYR A 91 4.67 3.38 4.07
C TYR A 91 3.76 3.44 5.29
N MET A 92 2.72 4.27 5.25
CA MET A 92 1.73 4.37 6.35
C MET A 92 1.09 3.02 6.66
N LEU A 93 0.73 2.28 5.61
CA LEU A 93 0.08 0.98 5.78
C LEU A 93 1.04 -0.07 6.32
N SER A 94 2.28 -0.10 5.83
CA SER A 94 3.33 -0.96 6.37
C SER A 94 3.57 -0.68 7.84
N CYS A 95 3.78 0.58 8.25
CA CYS A 95 3.95 0.96 9.65
C CYS A 95 2.78 0.49 10.53
N SER A 96 1.54 0.73 10.09
CA SER A 96 0.36 0.27 10.80
C SER A 96 0.31 -1.24 10.97
N PHE A 97 0.59 -1.99 9.90
CA PHE A 97 0.59 -3.46 9.93
C PHE A 97 1.72 -4.04 10.77
N TYR A 98 2.91 -3.45 10.73
CA TYR A 98 4.02 -3.85 11.60
C TYR A 98 3.62 -3.74 13.07
N ILE A 99 2.98 -2.64 13.47
CA ILE A 99 2.54 -2.45 14.86
C ILE A 99 1.41 -3.41 15.22
N ILE A 100 0.43 -3.63 14.34
CA ILE A 100 -0.66 -4.59 14.58
C ILE A 100 -0.08 -6.00 14.77
N TYR A 101 0.81 -6.42 13.88
CA TYR A 101 1.37 -7.76 13.91
C TYR A 101 2.38 -7.96 15.06
N GLY A 102 3.17 -6.93 15.39
CA GLY A 102 4.03 -6.92 16.57
C GLY A 102 3.24 -7.07 17.87
N ARG A 103 2.05 -6.47 17.97
CA ARG A 103 1.14 -6.66 19.12
C ARG A 103 0.56 -8.08 19.18
N LEU A 104 0.40 -8.77 18.05
CA LEU A 104 -0.12 -10.14 18.01
C LEU A 104 0.94 -11.18 18.37
N THR A 105 2.19 -10.94 17.99
CA THR A 105 3.29 -11.89 18.16
C THR A 105 4.12 -11.65 19.42
N GLU A 106 3.96 -10.50 20.07
CA GLU A 106 4.76 -10.03 21.21
C GLU A 106 6.29 -10.03 20.94
N ARG A 107 6.69 -10.19 19.67
CA ARG A 107 8.08 -10.33 19.21
C ARG A 107 8.28 -9.54 17.93
N LEU A 108 8.88 -8.36 18.07
CA LEU A 108 8.98 -7.37 16.99
C LEU A 108 9.84 -7.86 15.82
N ALA A 109 10.88 -8.66 16.07
CA ALA A 109 11.74 -9.22 15.01
C ALA A 109 11.00 -10.27 14.17
N ASP A 110 10.29 -11.20 14.81
CA ASP A 110 9.45 -12.20 14.14
C ASP A 110 8.31 -11.54 13.36
N ALA A 111 7.82 -10.40 13.87
CA ALA A 111 6.81 -9.60 13.20
C ALA A 111 7.29 -9.01 11.87
N VAL A 112 8.50 -8.47 11.86
CA VAL A 112 9.11 -7.89 10.65
C VAL A 112 9.40 -8.98 9.62
N GLY A 113 10.02 -10.07 10.05
CA GLY A 113 10.35 -11.20 9.17
C GLY A 113 9.11 -11.84 8.55
N THR A 114 8.06 -12.05 9.35
CA THR A 114 6.82 -12.66 8.86
C THR A 114 6.05 -11.73 7.96
N TYR A 115 5.97 -10.42 8.26
CA TYR A 115 5.37 -9.45 7.35
C TYR A 115 6.05 -9.46 5.98
N ASN A 116 7.39 -9.35 5.94
CA ASN A 116 8.15 -9.37 4.68
C ASN A 116 8.00 -10.69 3.91
N THR A 117 7.94 -11.81 4.63
CA THR A 117 7.72 -13.13 4.03
C THR A 117 6.32 -13.23 3.43
N LEU A 118 5.29 -12.77 4.15
CA LEU A 118 3.92 -12.72 3.64
C LEU A 118 3.79 -11.78 2.44
N VAL A 119 4.51 -10.65 2.43
CA VAL A 119 4.61 -9.77 1.27
C VAL A 119 5.13 -10.51 0.06
N SER A 120 6.21 -11.27 0.25
CA SER A 120 6.91 -11.93 -0.85
C SER A 120 6.15 -13.16 -1.37
N ILE A 121 5.51 -13.94 -0.49
CA ILE A 121 4.78 -15.16 -0.87
C ILE A 121 3.45 -14.83 -1.54
N ILE A 122 2.81 -13.75 -1.13
CA ILE A 122 1.41 -13.48 -1.47
C ILE A 122 1.23 -12.30 -2.44
N ALA A 123 2.32 -11.61 -2.81
CA ALA A 123 2.30 -10.72 -3.96
C ALA A 123 1.79 -11.48 -5.17
N LEU A 124 0.74 -10.94 -5.82
CA LEU A 124 0.30 -11.49 -7.09
C LEU A 124 1.51 -11.36 -8.03
N PRO A 125 2.04 -12.47 -8.60
CA PRO A 125 3.18 -12.39 -9.49
C PRO A 125 2.92 -11.32 -10.55
N ALA A 126 3.90 -10.45 -10.79
CA ALA A 126 3.74 -9.34 -11.74
C ALA A 126 3.29 -9.84 -13.13
N SER A 127 3.65 -11.07 -13.49
CA SER A 127 3.17 -11.77 -14.67
C SER A 127 1.65 -11.93 -14.71
N ILE A 128 0.99 -12.27 -13.59
CA ILE A 128 -0.47 -12.41 -13.55
C ILE A 128 -1.15 -11.03 -13.65
N ALA A 129 -0.61 -10.00 -13.00
CA ALA A 129 -1.12 -8.63 -13.16
C ALA A 129 -1.00 -8.14 -14.61
N ALA A 130 0.12 -8.45 -15.27
CA ALA A 130 0.31 -8.18 -16.70
C ALA A 130 -0.70 -8.97 -17.55
N SER A 131 -0.91 -10.26 -17.31
CA SER A 131 -1.91 -11.05 -18.04
C SER A 131 -3.34 -10.53 -17.87
N ILE A 132 -3.69 -10.03 -16.68
CA ILE A 132 -4.99 -9.36 -16.46
C ILE A 132 -5.05 -8.08 -17.30
N ALA A 133 -4.00 -7.25 -17.28
CA ALA A 133 -3.93 -6.02 -18.06
C ALA A 133 -3.99 -6.27 -19.57
N ASP A 134 -3.41 -7.35 -20.07
CA ASP A 134 -3.50 -7.76 -21.48
C ASP A 134 -4.94 -8.14 -21.88
N TYR A 135 -5.73 -8.69 -20.95
CA TYR A 135 -7.10 -9.13 -21.21
C TYR A 135 -8.14 -8.00 -21.14
N ILE A 136 -8.02 -7.10 -20.16
CA ILE A 136 -9.05 -6.07 -19.87
C ILE A 136 -8.57 -4.63 -20.05
N GLY A 137 -7.31 -4.43 -20.42
CA GLY A 137 -6.66 -3.13 -20.45
C GLY A 137 -6.03 -2.75 -19.11
N ARG A 138 -4.90 -2.06 -19.19
CA ARG A 138 -4.07 -1.66 -18.03
C ARG A 138 -4.82 -0.77 -17.03
N ASP A 139 -5.56 0.23 -17.50
CA ASP A 139 -6.28 1.17 -16.63
C ASP A 139 -7.33 0.45 -15.79
N LEU A 140 -8.10 -0.44 -16.42
CA LEU A 140 -9.11 -1.23 -15.75
C LEU A 140 -8.48 -2.26 -14.80
N ALA A 141 -7.33 -2.85 -15.17
CA ALA A 141 -6.59 -3.74 -14.29
C ALA A 141 -6.08 -3.02 -13.02
N ILE A 142 -5.50 -1.81 -13.16
CA ILE A 142 -5.07 -0.99 -12.02
C ILE A 142 -6.28 -0.69 -11.11
N LEU A 143 -7.42 -0.29 -11.69
CA LEU A 143 -8.63 0.02 -10.93
C LEU A 143 -9.15 -1.19 -10.16
N LEU A 144 -9.33 -2.33 -10.84
CA LEU A 144 -9.87 -3.54 -10.21
C LEU A 144 -8.95 -4.04 -9.09
N LEU A 145 -7.64 -4.07 -9.32
CA LEU A 145 -6.68 -4.51 -8.32
C LEU A 145 -6.67 -3.56 -7.11
N THR A 146 -6.83 -2.25 -7.33
CA THR A 146 -6.93 -1.23 -6.26
C THR A 146 -8.20 -1.43 -5.43
N LEU A 147 -9.33 -1.69 -6.07
CA LEU A 147 -10.61 -1.88 -5.39
C LEU A 147 -10.64 -3.21 -4.62
N ILE A 148 -10.12 -4.29 -5.20
CA ILE A 148 -10.11 -5.63 -4.57
C ILE A 148 -9.15 -5.70 -3.38
N SER A 149 -8.03 -4.96 -3.40
CA SER A 149 -7.15 -4.91 -2.23
C SER A 149 -7.82 -4.29 -1.03
N SER A 150 -8.60 -3.22 -1.22
CA SER A 150 -9.22 -2.37 -0.18
C SER A 150 -10.01 -3.11 0.92
N PRO A 151 -10.91 -4.07 0.63
CA PRO A 151 -11.59 -4.85 1.66
C PRO A 151 -10.66 -5.82 2.40
N SER A 152 -9.63 -6.36 1.74
CA SER A 152 -8.67 -7.27 2.39
C SER A 152 -7.78 -6.59 3.42
N ILE A 153 -7.61 -5.28 3.29
CA ILE A 153 -6.87 -4.42 4.23
C ILE A 153 -7.71 -4.24 5.50
N ALA A 154 -9.02 -4.04 5.34
CA ALA A 154 -9.97 -3.89 6.43
C ALA A 154 -10.17 -5.20 7.22
N LEU A 155 -10.15 -6.35 6.54
CA LEU A 155 -10.29 -7.66 7.18
C LEU A 155 -9.12 -8.06 8.08
N LEU A 156 -7.97 -7.37 8.00
CA LEU A 156 -6.83 -7.56 8.89
C LEU A 156 -6.97 -6.79 10.23
N ILE A 157 -8.01 -5.99 10.38
CA ILE A 157 -8.33 -5.31 11.64
C ILE A 157 -9.00 -6.34 12.57
N PRO A 158 -8.38 -6.73 13.69
CA PRO A 158 -9.06 -7.57 14.66
C PRO A 158 -10.28 -6.81 15.18
N THR A 159 -11.48 -7.30 14.89
CA THR A 159 -12.66 -6.91 15.65
C THR A 159 -12.36 -7.21 17.12
N LYS A 160 -12.63 -6.24 18.00
CA LYS A 160 -12.31 -6.15 19.45
C LYS A 160 -12.53 -7.40 20.34
N LYS A 161 -12.88 -8.57 19.82
CA LYS A 161 -13.23 -9.76 20.59
C LYS A 161 -12.06 -10.57 21.15
N LEU A 162 -10.82 -10.35 20.72
CA LEU A 162 -9.66 -11.10 21.22
C LEU A 162 -8.88 -10.41 22.37
N LEU A 163 -9.03 -9.09 22.54
CA LEU A 163 -8.35 -8.35 23.62
C LEU A 163 -9.16 -8.28 24.93
N SER A 164 -10.42 -8.70 24.95
CA SER A 164 -11.20 -8.80 26.19
C SER A 164 -11.02 -10.14 26.92
N GLN A 165 -10.35 -11.13 26.32
CA GLN A 165 -10.10 -12.42 26.96
C GLN A 165 -8.73 -12.52 27.66
N GLY A 166 -7.80 -11.59 27.42
CA GLY A 166 -6.51 -11.51 28.12
C GLY A 166 -6.50 -10.68 29.41
N LYS A 167 -7.64 -10.11 29.83
CA LYS A 167 -7.78 -9.37 31.10
C LYS A 167 -8.32 -10.24 32.26
N ARG A 168 -8.18 -11.56 32.18
CA ARG A 168 -8.34 -12.44 33.33
C ARG A 168 -7.06 -13.21 33.56
N GLN A 169 -6.48 -13.01 34.76
CA GLN A 169 -5.30 -13.67 35.34
C GLN A 169 -4.00 -13.07 34.77
N VAL A 170 -3.25 -12.24 35.50
CA VAL A 170 -2.74 -12.39 36.87
C VAL A 170 -2.89 -11.10 37.67
#